data_AF-A0A1J5K692-F1
#
_entry.id   AF-A0A1J5K692-F1
#
_cell.length_a   1.000
_cell.length_b   1.000
_cell.length_c   1.000
_cell.angle_alpha   90.00
_cell.angle_beta   90.00
_cell.angle_gamma   90.00
#
_symmetry.space_group_name_H-M   'P 1'
#
loop_
_entity.id
_entity.type
_entity.pdbx_description
1 polymer ?
#
loop_
_entity_poly.entity_id
_entity_poly.type
_entity_poly.pdbx_seq_one_letter_code
_entity_poly.pdbx_strand_id
1 'polypeptide(L)'
;MKDIEYNVSEYEFQSFTNSLDTGEVKEFSFEDLEGKSINEIERHQETIKLERRESADSGFDISPIVRQHRGMEEQEAVERENRILDEVNKRVAKIEEEAFKKGYDEGIEKGREDVYEQTRASTDEKIIALSEMISETLSTKEEILKSQKTQLYTLVKNLTKWVILRELKDDGVYLERLLEKLIIEAQTKSNLLIQVDQKYFEQMPEVLETVQKKLGEFSNVRVETDFDIQGLGIVVESENGIINGSLQEQLNSLDKIFESVGLPSDGDNQVDDSNES
;
A
#
# COMPACT_ATOMS: atom_id res chain seq x y z
N MET A 1 99.69 -87.64 -49.53
CA MET A 1 98.58 -88.58 -49.22
C MET A 1 97.80 -87.92 -48.10
N LYS A 2 96.72 -87.16 -48.38
CA LYS A 2 95.33 -87.65 -48.50
C LYS A 2 95.02 -88.69 -47.43
N ASP A 3 94.29 -88.29 -46.40
CA ASP A 3 92.84 -88.53 -46.38
C ASP A 3 92.12 -87.34 -45.73
N ILE A 4 91.04 -86.92 -46.39
CA ILE A 4 90.17 -85.81 -46.02
C ILE A 4 88.97 -86.47 -45.33
N GLU A 5 88.92 -86.40 -44.00
CA GLU A 5 87.74 -86.81 -43.24
C GLU A 5 86.74 -85.65 -43.20
N TYR A 6 85.63 -85.82 -43.90
CA TYR A 6 84.49 -84.90 -43.84
C TYR A 6 83.74 -85.13 -42.53
N ASN A 7 83.99 -84.27 -41.54
CA ASN A 7 83.21 -84.24 -40.32
C ASN A 7 81.93 -83.41 -40.59
N VAL A 8 80.84 -84.11 -40.91
CA VAL A 8 79.53 -83.49 -41.12
C VAL A 8 79.01 -83.04 -39.75
N SER A 9 79.10 -81.75 -39.47
CA SER A 9 78.41 -81.14 -38.33
C SER A 9 76.94 -80.97 -38.67
N GLU A 10 76.05 -81.57 -37.88
CA GLU A 10 74.61 -81.38 -37.97
C GLU A 10 74.31 -79.89 -37.72
N TYR A 11 73.82 -79.19 -38.74
CA TYR A 11 73.56 -77.76 -38.67
C TYR A 11 72.22 -77.52 -38.01
N GLU A 12 72.23 -76.99 -36.79
CA GLU A 12 71.02 -76.63 -36.05
C GLU A 12 70.63 -75.18 -36.34
N PHE A 13 69.38 -74.97 -36.72
CA PHE A 13 68.86 -73.68 -37.17
C PHE A 13 68.80 -72.69 -35.99
N GLN A 14 69.56 -71.59 -36.04
CA GLN A 14 69.42 -70.53 -35.03
C GLN A 14 68.13 -69.73 -35.28
N SER A 15 67.20 -69.80 -34.32
CA SER A 15 65.99 -68.99 -34.31
C SER A 15 66.31 -67.50 -34.25
N PHE A 16 65.61 -66.69 -35.05
CA PHE A 16 65.78 -65.23 -35.13
C PHE A 16 65.09 -64.45 -33.99
N THR A 17 64.59 -65.13 -32.96
CA THR A 17 63.99 -64.50 -31.78
C THR A 17 64.83 -64.77 -30.54
N ASN A 18 65.30 -63.69 -29.91
CA ASN A 18 66.13 -63.72 -28.70
C ASN A 18 65.43 -64.44 -27.53
N SER A 19 65.94 -65.62 -27.16
CA SER A 19 66.35 -66.06 -25.81
C SER A 19 66.37 -67.59 -25.75
N LEU A 20 67.53 -68.16 -25.45
CA LEU A 20 67.69 -69.58 -25.12
C LEU A 20 67.01 -69.84 -23.77
N ASP A 21 65.85 -70.50 -23.81
CA ASP A 21 65.17 -71.00 -22.61
C ASP A 21 65.02 -72.51 -22.72
N THR A 22 65.40 -73.17 -21.63
CA THR A 22 65.54 -74.61 -21.41
C THR A 22 64.26 -75.38 -21.72
N GLY A 23 64.29 -76.28 -22.72
CA GLY A 23 63.61 -77.59 -22.74
C GLY A 23 62.13 -77.74 -22.35
N GLU A 24 61.40 -76.65 -22.10
CA GLU A 24 59.99 -76.63 -21.76
C GLU A 24 59.20 -76.24 -23.00
N VAL A 25 58.28 -77.11 -23.41
CA VAL A 25 57.32 -76.81 -24.48
C VAL A 25 56.39 -75.73 -23.95
N LYS A 26 56.67 -74.46 -24.31
CA LYS A 26 55.67 -73.38 -24.17
C LYS A 26 54.58 -73.63 -25.20
N GLU A 27 53.33 -73.74 -24.74
CA GLU A 27 52.16 -73.82 -25.61
C GLU A 27 52.07 -72.53 -26.43
N PHE A 28 52.31 -72.64 -27.73
CA PHE A 28 52.25 -71.52 -28.65
C PHE A 28 50.79 -71.31 -29.05
N SER A 29 50.09 -70.36 -28.42
CA SER A 29 48.77 -69.94 -28.88
C SER A 29 48.93 -68.95 -30.03
N PHE A 30 48.33 -69.25 -31.18
CA PHE A 30 48.10 -68.23 -32.20
C PHE A 30 47.18 -67.17 -31.61
N GLU A 31 47.71 -65.99 -31.28
CA GLU A 31 46.88 -64.81 -31.14
C GLU A 31 46.46 -64.39 -32.54
N ASP A 32 45.14 -64.24 -32.74
CA ASP A 32 44.59 -63.71 -33.98
C ASP A 32 45.22 -62.35 -34.30
N LEU A 33 45.57 -62.14 -35.57
CA LEU A 33 45.95 -60.84 -36.14
C LEU A 33 44.74 -59.87 -36.21
N GLU A 34 43.83 -59.94 -35.24
CA GLU A 34 42.64 -59.10 -35.19
C GLU A 34 42.90 -57.88 -34.30
N GLY A 35 43.32 -56.80 -34.98
CA GLY A 35 43.26 -55.45 -34.45
C GLY A 35 44.60 -54.94 -33.96
N LYS A 36 45.16 -53.97 -34.70
CA LYS A 36 46.21 -53.10 -34.17
C LYS A 36 45.70 -52.49 -32.85
N SER A 37 46.53 -52.49 -31.82
CA SER A 37 46.23 -51.73 -30.59
C SER A 37 45.94 -50.28 -30.95
N ILE A 38 45.10 -49.58 -30.17
CA ILE A 38 44.81 -48.14 -30.36
C ILE A 38 46.13 -47.34 -30.50
N ASN A 39 47.14 -47.70 -29.71
CA ASN A 39 48.48 -47.10 -29.78
C ASN A 39 49.21 -47.36 -31.11
N GLU A 40 49.00 -48.52 -31.73
CA GLU A 40 49.61 -48.88 -33.02
C GLU A 40 48.91 -48.19 -34.19
N ILE A 41 47.60 -47.96 -34.09
CA ILE A 41 46.83 -47.17 -35.05
C ILE A 41 47.28 -45.71 -35.00
N GLU A 42 47.44 -45.13 -33.81
CA GLU A 42 47.93 -43.76 -33.63
C GLU A 42 49.34 -43.58 -34.19
N ARG A 43 50.28 -44.46 -33.84
CA ARG A 43 51.66 -44.45 -34.38
C ARG A 43 51.68 -44.58 -35.90
N HIS A 44 50.81 -45.43 -36.47
CA HIS A 44 50.69 -45.59 -37.91
C HIS A 44 50.19 -44.30 -38.58
N GLN A 45 49.17 -43.66 -38.00
CA GLN A 45 48.67 -42.37 -38.49
C GLN A 45 49.70 -41.25 -38.38
N GLU A 46 50.50 -41.21 -37.30
CA GLU A 46 51.61 -40.26 -37.15
C GLU A 46 52.70 -40.48 -38.20
N THR A 47 53.01 -41.74 -38.51
CA THR A 47 53.98 -42.09 -39.56
C THR A 47 53.50 -41.60 -40.92
N ILE A 48 52.22 -41.81 -41.26
CA ILE A 48 51.63 -41.32 -42.52
C ILE A 48 51.67 -39.79 -42.59
N LYS A 49 51.43 -39.08 -41.47
CA LYS A 49 51.56 -37.61 -41.39
C LYS A 49 53.00 -37.15 -41.65
N LEU A 50 53.99 -37.85 -41.08
CA LEU A 50 55.40 -37.53 -41.27
C LEU A 50 55.83 -37.80 -42.72
N GLU A 51 55.47 -38.95 -43.30
CA GLU A 51 55.71 -39.28 -44.71
C GLU A 51 55.14 -38.20 -45.65
N ARG A 52 53.92 -37.71 -45.39
CA ARG A 52 53.31 -36.61 -46.16
C ARG A 52 54.07 -35.30 -46.05
N ARG A 53 54.50 -34.91 -44.84
CA ARG A 53 55.27 -33.67 -44.61
C ARG A 53 56.62 -33.71 -45.31
N GLU A 54 57.34 -34.80 -45.17
CA GLU A 54 58.64 -35.00 -45.79
C GLU A 54 58.53 -35.04 -47.33
N SER A 55 57.47 -35.65 -47.87
CA SER A 55 57.17 -35.63 -49.32
C SER A 55 56.91 -34.20 -49.83
N ALA A 56 56.15 -33.40 -49.09
CA ALA A 56 55.88 -32.01 -49.44
C ALA A 56 57.14 -31.12 -49.36
N ASP A 57 58.01 -31.33 -48.37
CA ASP A 57 59.22 -30.54 -48.16
C ASP A 57 60.37 -30.95 -49.10
N SER A 58 60.51 -32.25 -49.38
CA SER A 58 61.52 -32.80 -50.30
C SER A 58 61.16 -32.71 -51.79
N GLY A 59 59.92 -32.36 -52.11
CA GLY A 59 59.42 -32.28 -53.49
C GLY A 59 59.28 -33.65 -54.19
N PHE A 60 59.30 -34.75 -53.44
CA PHE A 60 59.11 -36.10 -53.95
C PHE A 60 57.63 -36.44 -54.02
N ASP A 61 57.12 -36.76 -55.23
CA ASP A 61 55.70 -37.09 -55.42
C ASP A 61 55.43 -38.59 -55.20
N ILE A 62 54.58 -38.88 -54.22
CA ILE A 62 54.18 -40.26 -53.88
C ILE A 62 53.13 -40.72 -54.89
N SER A 63 53.33 -41.89 -55.50
CA SER A 63 52.42 -42.39 -56.53
C SER A 63 50.97 -42.56 -56.01
N PRO A 64 49.95 -42.32 -56.86
CA PRO A 64 48.54 -42.35 -56.44
C PRO A 64 48.11 -43.68 -55.81
N ILE A 65 48.63 -44.80 -56.32
CA ILE A 65 48.32 -46.15 -55.82
C ILE A 65 48.84 -46.34 -54.38
N VAL A 66 50.03 -45.80 -54.09
CA VAL A 66 50.63 -45.85 -52.75
C VAL A 66 49.86 -44.96 -51.79
N ARG A 67 49.43 -43.76 -52.21
CA ARG A 67 48.60 -42.86 -51.41
C ARG A 67 47.28 -43.51 -50.99
N GLN A 68 46.62 -44.19 -51.93
CA GLN A 68 45.35 -44.88 -51.68
C GLN A 68 45.54 -46.07 -50.73
N HIS A 69 46.53 -46.94 -50.98
CA HIS A 69 46.76 -48.13 -50.14
C HIS A 69 47.27 -47.79 -48.73
N ARG A 70 48.01 -46.68 -48.59
CA ARG A 70 48.49 -46.13 -47.30
C ARG A 70 47.42 -45.33 -46.54
N GLY A 71 46.23 -45.12 -47.10
CA GLY A 71 45.15 -44.36 -46.45
C GLY A 71 45.43 -42.86 -46.32
N MET A 72 46.32 -42.30 -47.15
CA MET A 72 46.69 -40.87 -47.08
C MET A 72 45.51 -39.95 -47.41
N GLU A 73 44.67 -40.32 -48.39
CA GLU A 73 43.50 -39.54 -48.81
C GLU A 73 42.40 -39.52 -47.74
N GLU A 74 42.14 -40.65 -47.10
CA GLU A 74 41.20 -40.77 -45.98
C GLU A 74 41.66 -39.92 -44.80
N GLN A 75 42.96 -39.95 -44.48
CA GLN A 75 43.53 -39.13 -43.42
C GLN A 75 43.42 -37.62 -43.72
N GLU A 76 43.62 -37.19 -44.98
CA GLU A 76 43.45 -35.80 -45.41
C GLU A 76 41.99 -35.34 -45.34
N ALA A 77 41.04 -36.20 -45.72
CA ALA A 77 39.61 -35.92 -45.63
C ALA A 77 39.17 -35.73 -44.17
N VAL A 78 39.59 -36.64 -43.29
CA VAL A 78 39.31 -36.56 -41.84
C VAL A 78 39.96 -35.33 -41.21
N GLU A 79 41.21 -34.98 -41.57
CA GLU A 79 41.87 -33.76 -41.10
C GLU A 79 41.19 -32.48 -41.59
N ARG A 80 40.63 -32.48 -42.81
CA ARG A 80 39.88 -31.35 -43.36
C ARG A 80 38.54 -31.20 -42.65
N GLU A 81 37.82 -32.29 -42.43
CA GLU A 81 36.55 -32.30 -41.71
C GLU A 81 36.76 -31.83 -40.25
N ASN A 82 37.77 -32.34 -39.57
CA ASN A 82 38.11 -31.92 -38.21
C ASN A 82 38.46 -30.41 -38.13
N ARG A 83 39.14 -29.86 -39.14
CA ARG A 83 39.41 -28.41 -39.21
C ARG A 83 38.13 -27.60 -39.38
N ILE A 84 37.23 -28.04 -40.26
CA ILE A 84 35.94 -27.38 -40.47
C ILE A 84 35.10 -27.44 -39.19
N LEU A 85 35.06 -28.60 -38.53
CA LEU A 85 34.36 -28.77 -37.25
C LEU A 85 34.91 -27.85 -36.16
N ASP A 86 36.24 -27.75 -36.03
CA ASP A 86 36.88 -26.84 -35.07
C ASP A 86 36.56 -25.37 -35.37
N GLU A 87 36.58 -24.95 -36.64
CA GLU A 87 36.18 -23.60 -37.03
C GLU A 87 34.71 -23.31 -36.76
N VAL A 88 33.81 -24.26 -37.05
CA VAL A 88 32.38 -24.13 -36.78
C VAL A 88 32.13 -24.04 -35.28
N ASN A 89 32.75 -24.92 -34.48
CA ASN A 89 32.63 -24.89 -33.02
C ASN A 89 33.13 -23.55 -32.44
N LYS A 90 34.24 -23.01 -32.95
CA LYS A 90 34.73 -21.69 -32.56
C LYS A 90 33.75 -20.57 -32.89
N ARG A 91 33.08 -20.63 -34.05
CA ARG A 91 32.08 -19.62 -34.44
C ARG A 91 30.80 -19.75 -33.61
N VAL A 92 30.32 -20.96 -33.37
CA VAL A 92 29.15 -21.23 -32.53
C VAL A 92 29.40 -20.72 -31.11
N ALA A 93 30.55 -21.05 -30.51
CA ALA A 93 30.91 -20.57 -29.18
C ALA A 93 30.93 -19.03 -29.10
N LYS A 94 31.44 -18.34 -30.13
CA LYS A 94 31.38 -16.87 -30.18
C LYS A 94 29.96 -16.33 -30.29
N ILE A 95 29.12 -16.93 -31.12
CA ILE A 95 27.72 -16.52 -31.27
C ILE A 95 26.96 -16.73 -29.97
N GLU A 96 27.18 -17.85 -29.28
CA GLU A 96 26.59 -18.13 -27.97
C GLU A 96 27.03 -17.12 -26.91
N GLU A 97 28.32 -16.79 -26.85
CA GLU A 97 28.84 -15.77 -25.93
C GLU A 97 28.24 -14.38 -26.22
N GLU A 98 28.16 -13.98 -27.50
CA GLU A 98 27.56 -12.71 -27.91
C GLU A 98 26.06 -12.65 -27.62
N ALA A 99 25.32 -13.73 -27.91
CA ALA A 99 23.90 -13.83 -27.64
C ALA A 99 23.61 -13.84 -26.14
N PHE A 100 24.43 -14.52 -25.34
CA PHE A 100 24.33 -14.52 -23.89
C PHE A 100 24.57 -13.12 -23.31
N LYS A 101 25.64 -12.43 -23.74
CA LYS A 101 25.92 -11.06 -23.31
C LYS A 101 24.78 -10.11 -23.68
N LYS A 102 24.33 -10.13 -24.93
CA LYS A 102 23.21 -9.28 -25.38
C LYS A 102 21.93 -9.57 -24.62
N GLY A 103 21.56 -10.84 -24.45
CA GLY A 103 20.35 -11.22 -23.71
C GLY A 103 20.43 -10.86 -22.23
N TYR A 104 21.62 -10.95 -21.62
CA TYR A 104 21.85 -10.53 -20.25
C TYR A 104 21.73 -9.00 -20.09
N ASP A 105 22.39 -8.24 -20.97
CA ASP A 105 22.37 -6.77 -20.94
C ASP A 105 20.96 -6.24 -21.22
N GLU A 106 20.27 -6.74 -22.26
CA GLU A 106 18.88 -6.39 -22.57
C GLU A 106 17.91 -6.80 -21.44
N GLY A 107 18.14 -7.94 -20.80
CA GLY A 107 17.34 -8.41 -19.68
C GLY A 107 17.47 -7.53 -18.44
N ILE A 108 18.69 -7.06 -18.15
CA ILE A 108 18.95 -6.10 -17.07
C ILE A 108 18.30 -4.76 -17.39
N GLU A 109 18.44 -4.27 -18.62
CA GLU A 109 17.92 -2.96 -19.01
C GLU A 109 16.38 -2.93 -18.95
N LYS A 110 15.71 -3.93 -19.55
CA LYS A 110 14.25 -4.09 -19.46
C LYS A 110 13.78 -4.29 -18.03
N GLY A 111 14.45 -5.15 -17.25
CA GLY A 111 14.09 -5.37 -15.85
C GLY A 111 14.21 -4.10 -15.01
N ARG A 112 15.20 -3.24 -15.31
CA ARG A 112 15.36 -1.95 -14.65
C ARG A 112 14.26 -0.97 -15.04
N GLU A 113 13.90 -0.91 -16.32
CA GLU A 113 12.83 -0.05 -16.83
C GLU A 113 11.47 -0.46 -16.23
N ASP A 114 11.12 -1.74 -16.28
CA ASP A 114 9.88 -2.28 -15.72
C ASP A 114 9.75 -2.00 -14.22
N VAL A 115 10.83 -2.21 -13.45
CA VAL A 115 10.84 -1.92 -12.01
C VAL A 115 10.69 -0.42 -11.76
N TYR A 116 11.32 0.42 -12.57
CA TYR A 116 11.23 1.87 -12.43
C TYR A 116 9.81 2.36 -12.70
N GLU A 117 9.16 1.89 -13.77
CA GLU A 117 7.78 2.23 -14.10
C GLU A 117 6.79 1.74 -13.03
N GLN A 118 6.91 0.48 -12.60
CA GLN A 118 6.05 -0.06 -11.54
C GLN A 118 6.24 0.66 -10.21
N THR A 119 7.50 0.95 -9.83
CA THR A 119 7.79 1.66 -8.57
C THR A 119 7.25 3.08 -8.63
N ARG A 120 7.38 3.76 -9.77
CA ARG A 120 6.84 5.10 -9.97
C ARG A 120 5.32 5.11 -9.86
N ALA A 121 4.63 4.22 -10.58
CA ALA A 121 3.18 4.11 -10.51
C ALA A 121 2.70 3.83 -9.08
N SER A 122 3.31 2.87 -8.38
CA SER A 122 2.97 2.56 -6.98
C SER A 122 3.27 3.73 -6.03
N THR A 123 4.33 4.50 -6.30
CA THR A 123 4.67 5.67 -5.48
C THR A 123 3.66 6.79 -5.71
N ASP A 124 3.29 7.06 -6.95
CA ASP A 124 2.29 8.07 -7.30
C ASP A 124 0.93 7.73 -6.68
N GLU A 125 0.49 6.46 -6.74
CA GLU A 125 -0.72 5.98 -6.06
C GLU A 125 -0.65 6.20 -4.53
N LYS A 126 0.49 5.87 -3.91
CA LYS A 126 0.69 6.09 -2.46
C LYS A 126 0.67 7.57 -2.09
N ILE A 127 1.22 8.44 -2.94
CA ILE A 127 1.21 9.89 -2.72
C ILE A 127 -0.22 10.44 -2.82
N ILE A 128 -1.01 9.96 -3.77
CA ILE A 128 -2.42 10.33 -3.91
C ILE A 128 -3.20 9.87 -2.67
N ALA A 129 -3.07 8.60 -2.27
CA ALA A 129 -3.73 8.07 -1.08
C ALA A 129 -3.32 8.81 0.21
N LEU A 130 -2.05 9.20 0.34
CA LEU A 130 -1.58 10.01 1.47
C LEU A 130 -2.20 11.41 1.44
N SER A 131 -2.30 12.03 0.26
CA SER A 131 -2.90 13.36 0.10
C SER A 131 -4.39 13.34 0.45
N GLU A 132 -5.11 12.30 0.02
CA GLU A 132 -6.52 12.07 0.39
C GLU A 132 -6.67 11.88 1.91
N MET A 133 -5.85 11.03 2.52
CA MET A 133 -5.85 10.82 3.97
C MET A 133 -5.58 12.11 4.76
N ILE A 134 -4.65 12.94 4.29
CA ILE A 134 -4.37 14.26 4.90
C ILE A 134 -5.61 15.16 4.79
N SER A 135 -6.23 15.22 3.61
CA SER A 135 -7.42 16.04 3.38
C SER A 135 -8.59 15.58 4.27
N GLU A 136 -8.83 14.27 4.36
CA GLU A 136 -9.86 13.69 5.21
C GLU A 136 -9.60 14.01 6.68
N THR A 137 -8.37 13.81 7.16
CA THR A 137 -7.97 14.13 8.55
C THR A 137 -8.20 15.61 8.89
N LEU A 138 -7.90 16.52 7.94
CA LEU A 138 -8.13 17.95 8.12
C LEU A 138 -9.63 18.28 8.20
N SER A 139 -10.44 17.67 7.34
CA SER A 139 -11.90 17.82 7.36
C SER A 139 -12.50 17.31 8.68
N THR A 140 -12.12 16.11 9.11
CA THR A 140 -12.57 15.53 10.39
C THR A 140 -12.19 16.42 11.56
N LYS A 141 -10.98 17.02 11.55
CA LYS A 141 -10.56 17.96 12.59
C LYS A 141 -11.47 19.20 12.64
N GLU A 142 -11.83 19.76 11.48
CA GLU A 142 -12.73 20.92 11.40
C GLU A 142 -14.13 20.58 11.92
N GLU A 143 -14.67 19.43 11.53
CA GLU A 143 -15.96 18.92 12.01
C GLU A 143 -15.97 18.68 13.53
N ILE A 144 -14.91 18.06 14.07
CA ILE A 144 -14.76 17.87 15.51
C ILE A 144 -14.75 19.22 16.24
N LEU A 145 -14.00 20.21 15.75
CA LEU A 145 -13.95 21.53 16.37
C LEU A 145 -15.31 22.23 16.33
N LYS A 146 -16.04 22.13 15.21
CA LYS A 146 -17.38 22.68 15.06
C LYS A 146 -18.35 22.01 16.03
N SER A 147 -18.33 20.68 16.12
CA SER A 147 -19.14 19.89 17.04
C SER A 147 -18.85 20.23 18.51
N GLN A 148 -17.57 20.31 18.89
CA GLN A 148 -17.15 20.71 20.25
C GLN A 148 -17.62 22.12 20.60
N LYS A 149 -17.53 23.06 19.66
CA LYS A 149 -18.03 24.43 19.85
C LYS A 149 -19.54 24.43 20.11
N THR A 150 -20.31 23.72 19.30
CA THR A 150 -21.77 23.56 19.49
C THR A 150 -22.09 22.93 20.85
N GLN A 151 -21.42 21.82 21.20
CA GLN A 151 -21.62 21.15 22.48
C GLN A 151 -21.33 22.07 23.68
N LEU A 152 -20.24 22.84 23.61
CA LEU A 152 -19.87 23.78 24.67
C LEU A 152 -20.94 24.87 24.84
N TYR A 153 -21.45 25.44 23.75
CA TYR A 153 -22.52 26.43 23.86
C TYR A 153 -23.81 25.82 24.38
N THR A 154 -24.18 24.61 23.96
CA THR A 154 -25.36 23.92 24.49
C THR A 154 -25.22 23.65 25.99
N LEU A 155 -24.01 23.27 26.45
CA LEU A 155 -23.72 23.11 27.86
C LEU A 155 -23.88 24.43 28.63
N VAL A 156 -23.31 25.53 28.12
CA VAL A 156 -23.41 26.85 28.74
C VAL A 156 -24.87 27.34 28.77
N LYS A 157 -25.62 27.16 27.68
CA LYS A 157 -27.06 27.44 27.59
C LYS A 157 -27.82 26.68 28.68
N ASN A 158 -27.62 25.37 28.77
CA ASN A 158 -28.30 24.53 29.75
C ASN A 158 -27.92 24.89 31.19
N LEU A 159 -26.63 25.15 31.45
CA LEU A 159 -26.15 25.58 32.76
C LEU A 159 -26.78 26.92 33.16
N THR A 160 -26.88 27.87 32.22
CA THR A 160 -27.52 29.17 32.46
C THR A 160 -29.00 29.00 32.80
N LYS A 161 -29.73 28.17 32.04
CA LYS A 161 -31.13 27.83 32.34
C LYS A 161 -31.27 27.23 33.75
N TRP A 162 -30.38 26.31 34.13
CA TRP A 162 -30.40 25.69 35.46
C TRP A 162 -30.11 26.68 36.59
N VAL A 163 -29.11 27.55 36.42
CA VAL A 163 -28.77 28.58 37.41
C VAL A 163 -29.95 29.54 37.59
N ILE A 164 -30.58 30.00 36.50
CA ILE A 164 -31.76 30.86 36.56
C ILE A 164 -32.90 30.15 37.29
N LEU A 165 -33.24 28.91 36.92
CA LEU A 165 -34.31 28.14 37.55
C LEU A 165 -34.06 27.88 39.05
N ARG A 166 -32.80 27.75 39.46
CA ARG A 166 -32.43 27.61 40.86
C ARG A 166 -32.60 28.92 41.61
N GLU A 167 -32.05 30.02 41.08
CA GLU A 167 -32.15 31.34 41.71
C GLU A 167 -33.61 31.77 41.87
N LEU A 168 -34.45 31.54 40.84
CA LEU A 168 -35.87 31.86 40.88
C LEU A 168 -36.65 31.08 41.95
N LYS A 169 -36.20 29.88 42.34
CA LYS A 169 -36.83 29.12 43.43
C LYS A 169 -36.52 29.69 44.80
N ASP A 170 -35.33 30.29 44.95
CA ASP A 170 -34.84 30.82 46.21
C ASP A 170 -35.17 32.33 46.38
N ASP A 171 -35.66 32.98 45.33
CA ASP A 171 -35.96 34.42 45.30
C ASP A 171 -37.44 34.74 45.57
N GLY A 172 -37.73 35.17 46.80
CA GLY A 172 -39.08 35.57 47.21
C GLY A 172 -39.57 36.93 46.65
N VAL A 173 -38.73 37.69 45.96
CA VAL A 173 -39.03 39.06 45.48
C VAL A 173 -39.03 39.13 43.95
N TYR A 174 -39.01 37.97 43.28
CA TYR A 174 -38.97 37.90 41.83
C TYR A 174 -40.26 38.43 41.17
N LEU A 175 -41.44 38.09 41.69
CA LEU A 175 -42.72 38.53 41.12
C LEU A 175 -42.88 40.06 41.11
N GLU A 176 -42.41 40.74 42.16
CA GLU A 176 -42.42 42.21 42.21
C GLU A 176 -41.57 42.85 41.12
N ARG A 177 -40.33 42.35 40.95
CA ARG A 177 -39.40 42.87 39.92
C ARG A 177 -39.89 42.55 38.51
N LEU A 178 -40.48 41.37 38.32
CA LEU A 178 -41.07 40.97 37.05
C LEU A 178 -42.24 41.90 36.69
N LEU A 179 -43.19 42.09 37.61
CA LEU A 179 -44.32 42.97 37.37
C LEU A 179 -43.87 44.41 37.12
N GLU A 180 -42.94 44.94 37.92
CA GLU A 180 -42.34 46.25 37.72
C GLU A 180 -41.78 46.41 36.29
N LYS A 181 -41.00 45.42 35.82
CA LYS A 181 -40.46 45.42 34.46
C LYS A 181 -41.56 45.39 33.38
N LEU A 182 -42.57 44.52 33.54
CA LEU A 182 -43.67 44.38 32.56
C LEU A 182 -44.49 45.68 32.45
N ILE A 183 -44.75 46.37 33.56
CA ILE A 183 -45.46 47.66 33.54
C ILE A 183 -44.64 48.75 32.87
N ILE A 184 -43.31 48.79 33.10
CA ILE A 184 -42.41 49.72 32.40
C ILE A 184 -42.43 49.45 30.88
N GLU A 185 -42.43 48.17 30.49
CA GLU A 185 -42.47 47.74 29.10
C GLU A 185 -43.83 48.02 28.43
N ALA A 186 -44.94 47.92 29.18
CA ALA A 186 -46.28 48.28 28.71
C ALA A 186 -46.45 49.78 28.45
N GLN A 187 -45.59 50.62 29.02
CA GLN A 187 -45.61 52.08 28.92
C GLN A 187 -46.95 52.73 29.33
N THR A 188 -47.82 51.99 30.04
CA THR A 188 -49.12 52.47 30.51
C THR A 188 -49.39 51.98 31.93
N LYS A 189 -50.16 52.77 32.67
CA LYS A 189 -50.54 52.51 34.07
C LYS A 189 -52.06 52.38 34.24
N SER A 190 -52.80 52.41 33.14
CA SER A 190 -54.26 52.37 33.09
C SER A 190 -54.73 51.13 32.34
N ASN A 191 -55.88 50.59 32.75
CA ASN A 191 -56.56 49.47 32.08
C ASN A 191 -55.64 48.25 31.91
N LEU A 192 -55.15 47.74 33.05
CA LEU A 192 -54.23 46.61 33.10
C LEU A 192 -54.98 45.34 33.50
N LEU A 193 -54.85 44.29 32.69
CA LEU A 193 -55.28 42.94 33.02
C LEU A 193 -54.02 42.10 33.28
N ILE A 194 -53.89 41.58 34.50
CA ILE A 194 -52.74 40.80 34.94
C ILE A 194 -53.18 39.36 35.13
N GLN A 195 -52.58 38.44 34.37
CA GLN A 195 -52.86 37.02 34.41
C GLN A 195 -51.70 36.27 35.08
N VAL A 196 -52.02 35.38 36.02
CA VAL A 196 -51.04 34.67 36.85
C VAL A 196 -51.47 33.23 37.14
N ASP A 197 -50.52 32.37 37.51
CA ASP A 197 -50.83 31.01 37.99
C ASP A 197 -51.64 31.03 39.29
N GLN A 198 -52.48 30.02 39.47
CA GLN A 198 -53.36 29.89 40.64
C GLN A 198 -52.59 29.93 41.97
N LYS A 199 -51.37 29.36 42.02
CA LYS A 199 -50.56 29.28 43.24
C LYS A 199 -50.05 30.62 43.73
N TYR A 200 -49.90 31.60 42.83
CA TYR A 200 -49.35 32.91 43.15
C TYR A 200 -50.41 34.02 43.19
N PHE A 201 -51.65 33.72 42.79
CA PHE A 201 -52.77 34.66 42.82
C PHE A 201 -53.00 35.27 44.21
N GLU A 202 -52.87 34.47 45.29
CA GLU A 202 -53.06 34.94 46.67
C GLU A 202 -52.01 35.99 47.10
N GLN A 203 -50.82 35.96 46.50
CA GLN A 203 -49.71 36.87 46.82
C GLN A 203 -49.75 38.16 45.98
N MET A 204 -50.55 38.20 44.90
CA MET A 204 -50.62 39.35 43.99
C MET A 204 -51.07 40.66 44.62
N PRO A 205 -51.99 40.71 45.59
CA PRO A 205 -52.35 41.96 46.26
C PRO A 205 -51.16 42.64 46.95
N GLU A 206 -50.32 41.87 47.64
CA GLU A 206 -49.12 42.39 48.33
C GLU A 206 -48.06 42.86 47.31
N VAL A 207 -47.87 42.08 46.24
CA VAL A 207 -46.97 42.44 45.13
C VAL A 207 -47.44 43.74 44.45
N LEU A 208 -48.74 43.87 44.17
CA LEU A 208 -49.32 45.06 43.57
C LEU A 208 -49.14 46.30 44.43
N GLU A 209 -49.38 46.20 45.74
CA GLU A 209 -49.19 47.33 46.67
C GLU A 209 -47.72 47.79 46.66
N THR A 210 -46.78 46.84 46.64
CA THR A 210 -45.34 47.13 46.61
C THR A 210 -44.92 47.79 45.31
N VAL A 211 -45.43 47.31 44.18
CA VAL A 211 -45.12 47.88 42.85
C VAL A 211 -45.80 49.25 42.66
N GLN A 212 -47.02 49.46 43.16
CA GLN A 212 -47.71 50.76 43.16
C GLN A 212 -46.95 51.81 43.98
N LYS A 213 -46.36 51.43 45.12
CA LYS A 213 -45.50 52.33 45.92
C LYS A 213 -44.27 52.81 45.15
N LYS A 214 -43.74 51.98 44.24
CA LYS A 214 -42.54 52.30 43.43
C LYS A 214 -42.88 53.09 42.15
N LEU A 215 -43.89 52.65 41.40
CA LEU A 215 -44.21 53.18 40.07
C LEU A 215 -45.35 54.23 40.07
N GLY A 216 -46.08 54.38 41.17
CA GLY A 216 -47.26 55.24 41.29
C GLY A 216 -48.58 54.46 41.19
N GLU A 217 -49.70 55.15 41.42
CA GLU A 217 -51.04 54.54 41.39
C GLU A 217 -51.41 54.04 39.99
N PHE A 218 -52.05 52.86 39.96
CA PHE A 218 -52.60 52.27 38.74
C PHE A 218 -54.10 52.53 38.67
N SER A 219 -54.61 52.83 37.48
CA SER A 219 -56.04 53.03 37.26
C SER A 219 -56.65 51.82 36.55
N ASN A 220 -57.70 51.24 37.14
CA ASN A 220 -58.41 50.09 36.59
C ASN A 220 -57.51 48.86 36.35
N VAL A 221 -57.07 48.21 37.43
CA VAL A 221 -56.31 46.95 37.39
C VAL A 221 -57.22 45.78 37.73
N ARG A 222 -57.15 44.73 36.92
CA ARG A 222 -57.84 43.45 37.17
C ARG A 222 -56.81 42.32 37.19
N VAL A 223 -56.89 41.45 38.20
CA VAL A 223 -56.05 40.26 38.29
C VAL A 223 -56.91 39.04 38.02
N GLU A 224 -56.47 38.16 37.13
CA GLU A 224 -57.12 36.91 36.78
C GLU A 224 -56.15 35.73 36.90
N THR A 225 -56.71 34.55 37.13
CA THR A 225 -55.96 33.30 37.12
C THR A 225 -55.98 32.70 35.72
N ASP A 226 -54.82 32.33 35.20
CA ASP A 226 -54.67 31.60 33.95
C ASP A 226 -53.94 30.28 34.23
N PHE A 227 -54.49 29.17 33.71
CA PHE A 227 -53.94 27.82 33.88
C PHE A 227 -52.82 27.52 32.87
N ASP A 228 -52.73 28.28 31.78
CA ASP A 228 -51.67 28.12 30.78
C ASP A 228 -50.32 28.67 31.29
N ILE A 229 -50.35 29.57 32.27
CA ILE A 229 -49.16 30.13 32.90
C ILE A 229 -48.64 29.18 33.98
N GLN A 230 -47.50 28.56 33.73
CA GLN A 230 -46.86 27.68 34.72
C GLN A 230 -45.85 28.43 35.60
N GLY A 231 -46.05 28.38 36.91
CA GLY A 231 -45.07 28.84 37.89
C GLY A 231 -45.02 30.36 38.07
N LEU A 232 -43.81 30.91 38.19
CA LEU A 232 -43.55 32.33 38.51
C LEU A 232 -43.75 33.29 37.32
N GLY A 233 -44.64 32.97 36.37
CA GLY A 233 -44.92 33.79 35.19
C GLY A 233 -46.02 34.83 35.43
N ILE A 234 -45.94 35.97 34.72
CA ILE A 234 -47.00 36.98 34.67
C ILE A 234 -47.22 37.39 33.22
N VAL A 235 -48.48 37.46 32.79
CA VAL A 235 -48.87 38.06 31.51
C VAL A 235 -49.62 39.34 31.80
N VAL A 236 -49.24 40.43 31.14
CA VAL A 236 -49.88 41.74 31.28
C VAL A 236 -50.51 42.12 29.95
N GLU A 237 -51.83 42.27 29.95
CA GLU A 237 -52.59 42.84 28.84
C GLU A 237 -52.95 44.30 29.17
N SER A 238 -52.69 45.17 28.21
CA SER A 238 -52.92 46.61 28.30
C SER A 238 -53.47 47.14 26.98
N GLU A 239 -53.90 48.39 26.96
CA GLU A 239 -54.35 49.06 25.72
C GLU A 239 -53.28 49.07 24.61
N ASN A 240 -52.00 49.03 25.00
CA ASN A 240 -50.87 49.07 24.08
C ASN A 240 -50.46 47.67 23.57
N GLY A 241 -51.06 46.61 24.11
CA GLY A 241 -50.76 45.23 23.72
C GLY A 241 -50.60 44.27 24.90
N ILE A 242 -50.24 43.05 24.56
CA ILE A 242 -50.02 41.93 25.50
C ILE A 242 -48.52 41.70 25.63
N ILE A 243 -48.02 41.71 26.86
CA ILE A 243 -46.63 41.42 27.18
C ILE A 243 -46.58 40.13 27.99
N ASN A 244 -45.95 39.12 27.41
CA ASN A 244 -45.82 37.79 28.01
C ASN A 244 -44.52 37.69 28.80
N GLY A 245 -44.62 37.79 30.13
CA GLY A 245 -43.51 37.58 31.06
C GLY A 245 -43.40 36.15 31.57
N SER A 246 -44.03 35.17 30.92
CA SER A 246 -43.93 33.76 31.31
C SER A 246 -42.49 33.26 31.30
N LEU A 247 -42.22 32.28 32.15
CA LEU A 247 -40.89 31.67 32.24
C LEU A 247 -40.45 31.06 30.91
N GLN A 248 -41.40 30.50 30.14
CA GLN A 248 -41.12 29.95 28.82
C GLN A 248 -40.65 31.04 27.84
N GLU A 249 -41.31 32.19 27.80
CA GLU A 249 -40.91 33.27 26.88
C GLU A 249 -39.58 33.92 27.29
N GLN A 250 -39.29 33.97 28.58
CA GLN A 250 -37.98 34.41 29.07
C GLN A 250 -36.87 33.43 28.68
N LEU A 251 -37.12 32.12 28.77
CA LEU A 251 -36.18 31.10 28.31
C LEU A 251 -36.02 31.12 26.78
N ASN A 252 -37.09 31.37 26.02
CA ASN A 252 -37.02 31.57 24.57
C ASN A 252 -36.19 32.81 24.22
N SER A 253 -36.33 33.89 24.97
CA SER A 253 -35.52 35.10 24.79
C SER A 253 -34.04 34.83 25.07
N LEU A 254 -33.73 33.98 26.06
CA LEU A 254 -32.38 33.50 26.31
C LEU A 254 -31.86 32.65 25.14
N ASP A 255 -32.71 31.78 24.58
CA ASP A 255 -32.37 30.96 23.42
C ASP A 255 -32.01 31.82 22.20
N LYS A 256 -32.75 32.89 21.92
CA LYS A 256 -32.43 33.87 20.84
C LYS A 256 -31.05 34.51 21.01
N ILE A 257 -30.61 34.75 22.24
CA ILE A 257 -29.25 35.26 22.51
C ILE A 257 -28.21 34.20 22.12
N PHE A 258 -28.47 32.93 22.41
CA PHE A 258 -27.59 31.82 22.05
C PHE A 258 -27.61 31.47 20.56
N GLU A 259 -28.71 31.74 19.85
CA GLU A 259 -28.78 31.64 18.38
C GLU A 259 -27.80 32.60 17.71
N SER A 260 -27.69 33.83 18.24
CA SER A 260 -26.77 34.85 17.69
C SER A 260 -25.30 34.45 17.71
N VAL A 261 -24.90 33.52 18.59
CA VAL A 261 -23.53 32.99 18.70
C VAL A 261 -23.32 31.68 17.93
N GLY A 262 -24.32 31.25 17.15
CA GLY A 262 -24.20 30.15 16.19
C GLY A 262 -24.69 28.80 16.68
N LEU A 263 -25.62 28.76 17.64
CA LEU A 263 -26.36 27.55 17.97
C LEU A 263 -27.63 27.44 17.11
N PRO A 264 -27.93 26.28 16.50
CA PRO A 264 -29.24 26.04 15.91
C PRO A 264 -30.30 26.03 17.02
N SER A 265 -31.46 26.61 16.72
CA SER A 265 -32.63 26.55 17.58
C SER A 265 -33.04 25.09 17.81
N ASP A 266 -33.55 24.74 19.00
CA ASP A 266 -34.00 23.38 19.31
C ASP A 266 -35.14 22.88 18.37
N GLY A 267 -35.68 23.75 17.50
CA GLY A 267 -36.67 23.43 16.46
C GLY A 267 -36.12 22.85 15.16
N ASP A 268 -34.81 22.93 14.89
CA ASP A 268 -34.21 22.43 13.63
C ASP A 268 -33.75 20.97 13.69
N ASN A 269 -33.72 20.35 14.88
CA ASN A 269 -33.24 18.97 15.07
C ASN A 269 -34.29 17.88 14.75
N GLN A 270 -35.41 18.19 14.08
CA GLN A 270 -36.44 17.19 13.72
C GLN A 270 -36.46 16.77 12.24
N VAL A 271 -35.52 17.24 11.41
CA VAL A 271 -35.56 16.92 9.96
C VAL A 271 -34.19 16.52 9.44
N ASP A 272 -33.66 15.35 9.83
CA ASP A 272 -32.64 14.67 9.01
C ASP A 272 -32.43 13.16 9.29
N ASP A 273 -33.38 12.48 9.96
CA ASP A 273 -33.28 11.04 10.25
C ASP A 273 -34.17 10.15 9.36
N SER A 274 -34.64 10.67 8.21
CA SER A 274 -35.59 9.98 7.33
C SER A 274 -35.14 9.86 5.88
N ASN A 275 -33.83 9.72 5.63
CA ASN A 275 -33.33 9.41 4.28
C ASN A 275 -32.08 8.53 4.28
N GLU A 276 -32.19 7.30 4.80
CA GLU A 276 -31.42 6.17 4.27
C GLU A 276 -32.38 5.01 4.02
N SER A 277 -32.56 4.72 2.74
CA SER A 277 -33.22 3.53 2.19
C SER A 277 -32.21 2.42 1.94
#